data_AF-A0A6L4ACM5-F1
#
_entry.id   AF-A0A6L4ACM5-F1
#
_cell.length_a   1.000
_cell.length_b   1.000
_cell.length_c   1.000
_cell.angle_alpha   90.00
_cell.angle_beta   90.00
_cell.angle_gamma   90.00
#
_symmetry.space_group_name_H-M   'P 1'
#
loop_
_entity.id
_entity.type
_entity.pdbx_description
1 polymer ?
#
loop_
_entity_poly.entity_id
_entity_poly.type
_entity_poly.pdbx_seq_one_letter_code
_entity_poly.pdbx_strand_id
1 'polypeptide(L)'
;MRQIQFWLRWSWRDLKARWLQVLAIGIIIALGTGVFSGFGGQKKWRIHSLDESYDRLNTYDLRMTLTDGSYLEKQALVDVLHDVSGVTGVESRLIIATQVDASQDGETILVQGEIVGVDVAEGGPHINQLYRNQGRNFTEDDNGQNVAIVEYKFAKHYDLKP
;
A
#
# COMPACT_ATOMS: atom_id res chain seq x y z
N MET A 1 5.59 48.83 32.38
CA MET A 1 5.87 47.49 32.94
C MET A 1 5.08 47.16 34.22
N ARG A 2 5.03 48.01 35.27
CA ARG A 2 4.25 47.74 36.51
C ARG A 2 2.75 47.48 36.32
N GLN A 3 2.10 48.18 35.37
CA GLN A 3 0.68 47.96 35.09
C GLN A 3 0.41 46.57 34.51
N ILE A 4 1.27 46.09 33.60
CA ILE A 4 1.15 44.74 33.00
C ILE A 4 1.25 43.65 34.08
N GLN A 5 2.18 43.81 35.04
CA GLN A 5 2.35 42.87 36.15
C GLN A 5 1.12 42.83 37.09
N PHE A 6 0.48 43.97 37.32
CA PHE A 6 -0.74 44.04 38.13
C PHE A 6 -1.89 43.29 37.45
N TRP A 7 -2.12 43.54 36.15
CA TRP A 7 -3.15 42.86 35.37
C TRP A 7 -2.92 41.34 35.29
N LEU A 8 -1.68 40.89 35.06
CA LEU A 8 -1.34 39.46 35.03
C LEU A 8 -1.64 38.74 36.36
N ARG A 9 -1.27 39.35 37.49
CA ARG A 9 -1.53 38.76 38.83
C ARG A 9 -3.02 38.71 39.14
N TRP A 10 -3.77 39.71 38.72
CA TRP A 10 -5.21 39.75 38.89
C TRP A 10 -5.92 38.71 38.01
N SER A 11 -5.58 38.63 36.72
CA SER A 11 -6.10 37.62 35.79
C SER A 11 -5.78 36.20 36.23
N TRP A 12 -4.58 35.95 36.79
CA TRP A 12 -4.21 34.64 37.32
C TRP A 12 -5.09 34.20 38.50
N ARG A 13 -5.44 35.15 39.38
CA ARG A 13 -6.34 34.88 40.50
C ARG A 13 -7.75 34.56 40.01
N ASP A 14 -8.23 35.28 39.00
CA ASP A 14 -9.54 35.04 38.39
C ASP A 14 -9.60 33.70 37.65
N LEU A 15 -8.53 33.35 36.92
CA LEU A 15 -8.34 32.05 36.27
C LEU A 15 -8.48 30.89 37.27
N LYS A 16 -7.85 31.02 38.46
CA LYS A 16 -7.94 30.02 39.53
C LYS A 16 -9.36 29.91 40.10
N ALA A 17 -10.08 31.02 40.23
CA ALA A 17 -11.46 31.02 40.71
C ALA A 17 -12.42 30.30 39.74
N ARG A 18 -12.11 30.29 38.43
CA ARG A 18 -12.92 29.67 37.36
C ARG A 18 -12.19 28.54 36.64
N TRP A 19 -11.35 27.78 37.36
CA TRP A 19 -10.40 26.84 36.76
C TRP A 19 -11.03 25.77 35.84
N LEU A 20 -12.25 25.30 36.14
CA LEU A 20 -12.99 24.35 35.29
C LEU A 20 -13.38 24.95 33.94
N GLN A 21 -13.84 26.20 33.91
CA GLN A 21 -14.21 26.90 32.68
C GLN A 21 -12.97 27.14 31.81
N VAL A 22 -11.87 27.56 32.44
CA VAL A 22 -10.57 27.74 31.77
C VAL A 22 -10.09 26.43 31.16
N LEU A 23 -10.16 25.33 31.90
CA LEU A 23 -9.73 24.02 31.43
C LEU A 23 -10.56 23.57 30.22
N ALA A 24 -11.88 23.73 30.27
CA ALA A 24 -12.77 23.40 29.17
C ALA A 24 -12.43 24.19 27.89
N ILE A 25 -12.24 25.51 28.01
CA ILE A 25 -11.85 26.38 26.89
C ILE A 25 -10.46 25.96 26.36
N GLY A 26 -9.52 25.69 27.25
CA GLY A 26 -8.18 25.23 26.90
C GLY A 26 -8.20 23.92 26.11
N ILE A 27 -9.03 22.97 26.51
CA ILE A 27 -9.21 21.69 25.79
C ILE A 27 -9.81 21.94 24.41
N ILE A 28 -10.84 22.76 24.28
CA ILE A 28 -11.46 23.06 22.98
C ILE A 28 -10.45 23.69 22.02
N ILE A 29 -9.66 24.65 22.51
CA ILE A 29 -8.59 25.29 21.73
C ILE A 29 -7.53 24.25 21.34
N ALA A 30 -7.06 23.44 22.30
CA ALA A 30 -6.03 22.42 22.05
C ALA A 30 -6.50 21.39 21.02
N LEU A 31 -7.76 20.95 21.09
CA LEU A 31 -8.35 20.04 20.11
C LEU A 31 -8.45 20.70 18.73
N GLY A 32 -8.94 21.94 18.65
CA GLY A 32 -9.04 22.67 17.38
C GLY A 32 -7.67 22.86 16.71
N THR A 33 -6.68 23.30 17.47
CA THR A 33 -5.30 23.45 16.98
C THR A 33 -4.69 22.10 16.60
N GLY A 34 -4.84 21.08 17.44
CA GLY A 34 -4.31 19.75 17.19
C GLY A 34 -4.86 19.12 15.91
N VAL A 35 -6.17 19.21 15.70
CA VAL A 35 -6.84 18.72 14.48
C VAL A 35 -6.38 19.49 13.25
N PHE A 36 -6.34 20.82 13.32
CA PHE A 36 -5.89 21.65 12.20
C PHE A 36 -4.45 21.35 11.79
N SER A 37 -3.53 21.28 12.77
CA SER A 37 -2.13 20.95 12.53
C SER A 37 -1.94 19.51 12.04
N GLY A 38 -2.68 18.55 12.62
CA GLY A 38 -2.61 17.14 12.25
C GLY A 38 -3.10 16.86 10.83
N PHE A 39 -4.09 17.61 10.34
CA PHE A 39 -4.65 17.44 9.00
C PHE A 39 -3.99 18.29 7.92
N GLY A 40 -3.37 19.42 8.27
CA GLY A 40 -2.74 20.31 7.29
C GLY A 40 -1.64 19.65 6.44
N GLY A 41 -0.96 18.63 6.97
CA GLY A 41 0.10 17.89 6.27
C GLY A 41 -0.35 16.61 5.55
N GLN A 42 -1.57 16.12 5.80
CA GLN A 42 -1.98 14.76 5.41
C GLN A 42 -1.93 14.53 3.90
N LYS A 43 -2.38 15.51 3.10
CA LYS A 43 -2.36 15.38 1.64
C LYS A 43 -0.94 15.17 1.11
N LYS A 44 0.01 16.01 1.56
CA LYS A 44 1.41 15.94 1.11
C LYS A 44 2.06 14.62 1.52
N TRP A 45 1.88 14.23 2.78
CA TRP A 45 2.42 12.97 3.29
C TRP A 45 1.84 11.75 2.57
N ARG A 46 0.53 11.74 2.31
CA ARG A 46 -0.12 10.64 1.57
C ARG A 46 0.40 10.52 0.14
N ILE A 47 0.53 11.63 -0.58
CA ILE A 47 1.05 11.61 -1.95
C ILE A 47 2.49 11.11 -1.93
N HIS A 48 3.35 11.71 -1.11
CA HIS A 48 4.75 11.32 -1.02
C HIS A 48 4.93 9.85 -0.62
N SER A 49 4.15 9.35 0.34
CA SER A 49 4.20 7.95 0.76
C SER A 49 3.72 6.99 -0.33
N LEU A 50 2.76 7.38 -1.15
CA LEU A 50 2.30 6.57 -2.29
C LEU A 50 3.33 6.59 -3.41
N ASP A 51 3.86 7.75 -3.75
CA ASP A 51 4.93 7.91 -4.75
C ASP A 51 6.14 7.03 -4.37
N GLU A 52 6.62 7.12 -3.12
CA GLU A 52 7.73 6.26 -2.67
C GLU A 52 7.40 4.76 -2.74
N SER A 53 6.14 4.39 -2.48
CA SER A 53 5.73 2.97 -2.52
C SER A 53 5.66 2.46 -3.95
N TYR A 54 5.15 3.27 -4.88
CA TYR A 54 5.03 2.92 -6.29
C TYR A 54 6.40 2.92 -6.98
N ASP A 55 7.25 3.89 -6.68
CA ASP A 55 8.62 3.95 -7.20
C ASP A 55 9.44 2.73 -6.75
N ARG A 56 9.33 2.34 -5.48
CA ARG A 56 10.05 1.17 -4.94
C ARG A 56 9.64 -0.16 -5.58
N LEU A 57 8.40 -0.26 -6.05
CA LEU A 57 7.88 -1.48 -6.68
C LEU A 57 7.82 -1.37 -8.20
N ASN A 58 8.29 -0.26 -8.78
CA ASN A 58 8.14 0.05 -10.19
C ASN A 58 6.72 -0.26 -10.71
N THR A 59 5.71 0.21 -9.97
CA THR A 59 4.30 -0.09 -10.25
C THR A 59 3.92 0.44 -11.63
N TYR A 60 3.11 -0.31 -12.37
CA TYR A 60 2.62 0.11 -13.69
C TYR A 60 1.80 1.40 -13.62
N ASP A 61 1.89 2.23 -14.66
CA ASP A 61 1.00 3.38 -14.85
C ASP A 61 -0.35 2.98 -15.48
N LEU A 62 -0.32 1.99 -16.37
CA LEU A 62 -1.46 1.51 -17.13
C LEU A 62 -1.57 -0.01 -17.03
N ARG A 63 -2.79 -0.50 -16.78
CA ARG A 63 -3.15 -1.91 -16.88
C ARG A 63 -4.18 -2.08 -17.97
N MET A 64 -3.87 -2.93 -18.95
CA MET A 64 -4.77 -3.33 -20.02
C MET A 64 -5.18 -4.78 -19.80
N THR A 65 -6.43 -5.11 -20.14
CA THR A 65 -6.95 -6.48 -20.06
C THR A 65 -7.64 -6.78 -21.38
N LEU A 66 -7.45 -7.99 -21.90
CA LEU A 66 -8.15 -8.45 -23.09
C LEU A 66 -9.60 -8.77 -22.74
N THR A 67 -10.52 -8.48 -23.64
CA THR A 67 -11.92 -8.90 -23.49
C THR A 67 -12.00 -10.42 -23.45
N ASP A 68 -12.88 -10.95 -22.61
CA ASP A 68 -13.13 -12.39 -22.49
C ASP A 68 -13.33 -13.05 -23.87
N GLY A 69 -12.65 -14.18 -24.08
CA GLY A 69 -12.65 -14.91 -25.34
C GLY A 69 -11.69 -14.37 -26.42
N SER A 70 -10.95 -13.29 -26.14
CA SER A 70 -9.87 -12.80 -27.01
C SER A 70 -8.53 -13.43 -26.62
N TYR A 71 -7.79 -13.94 -27.60
CA TYR A 71 -6.47 -14.55 -27.38
C TYR A 71 -5.44 -13.86 -28.26
N LEU A 72 -4.32 -13.47 -27.64
CA LEU A 72 -3.15 -12.94 -28.32
C LEU A 72 -1.93 -13.65 -27.77
N GLU A 73 -0.93 -13.83 -28.63
CA GLU A 73 0.36 -14.30 -28.19
C GLU A 73 1.01 -13.25 -27.28
N LYS A 74 1.68 -13.71 -26.22
CA LYS A 74 2.38 -12.87 -25.24
C LYS A 74 3.29 -11.85 -25.92
N GLN A 75 4.14 -12.31 -26.85
CA GLN A 75 5.16 -11.47 -27.47
C GLN A 75 4.57 -10.44 -28.43
N ALA A 76 3.56 -10.83 -29.23
CA ALA A 76 2.90 -9.91 -30.15
C ALA A 76 2.28 -8.69 -29.44
N LEU A 77 1.74 -8.87 -28.23
CA LEU A 77 1.22 -7.76 -27.43
C LEU A 77 2.34 -6.84 -26.93
N VAL A 78 3.44 -7.41 -26.46
CA VAL A 78 4.60 -6.65 -25.96
C VAL A 78 5.20 -5.82 -27.10
N ASP A 79 5.41 -6.42 -28.27
CA ASP A 79 6.02 -5.77 -29.42
C ASP A 79 5.20 -4.56 -29.90
N VAL A 80 3.87 -4.70 -30.01
CA VAL A 80 2.98 -3.60 -30.45
C VAL A 80 3.00 -2.42 -29.50
N LEU A 81 3.08 -2.67 -28.19
CA LEU A 81 3.08 -1.61 -27.18
C LEU A 81 4.47 -0.99 -26.98
N HIS A 82 5.54 -1.75 -27.20
CA HIS A 82 6.91 -1.28 -27.09
C HIS A 82 7.21 -0.13 -28.07
N ASP A 83 6.60 -0.14 -29.25
CA ASP A 83 6.79 0.89 -30.28
C ASP A 83 5.98 2.17 -30.05
N VAL A 84 5.12 2.21 -29.03
CA VAL A 84 4.31 3.39 -28.71
C VAL A 84 5.17 4.44 -28.02
N SER A 85 5.20 5.65 -28.57
CA SER A 85 5.96 6.77 -28.01
C SER A 85 5.59 7.05 -26.55
N GLY A 86 6.61 7.11 -25.68
CA GLY A 86 6.45 7.38 -24.25
C GLY A 86 6.31 6.12 -23.38
N VAL A 87 6.20 4.93 -23.97
CA VAL A 87 6.25 3.67 -23.24
C VAL A 87 7.71 3.34 -22.89
N THR A 88 7.98 3.13 -21.60
CA THR A 88 9.33 2.81 -21.08
C THR A 88 9.51 1.33 -20.75
N GLY A 89 8.41 0.59 -20.62
CA GLY A 89 8.42 -0.84 -20.35
C GLY A 89 7.03 -1.45 -20.51
N VAL A 90 7.00 -2.73 -20.87
CA VAL A 90 5.76 -3.49 -21.04
C VAL A 90 5.98 -4.88 -20.47
N GLU A 91 5.07 -5.32 -19.61
CA GLU A 91 5.01 -6.70 -19.14
C GLU A 91 3.60 -7.24 -19.30
N SER A 92 3.54 -8.44 -19.89
CA SER A 92 2.31 -9.20 -20.00
C SER A 92 2.20 -10.19 -18.84
N ARG A 93 0.98 -10.30 -18.29
CA ARG A 93 0.69 -11.22 -17.18
C ARG A 93 -0.55 -12.03 -17.51
N LEU A 94 -0.45 -13.32 -17.24
CA LEU A 94 -1.61 -14.21 -17.25
C LEU A 94 -2.21 -14.20 -15.83
N ILE A 95 -3.46 -13.79 -15.73
CA ILE A 95 -4.15 -13.65 -14.45
C ILE A 95 -5.39 -14.53 -14.48
N ILE A 96 -5.47 -15.48 -13.56
CA ILE A 96 -6.52 -16.51 -13.54
C ILE A 96 -7.12 -16.61 -12.14
N ALA A 97 -8.45 -16.53 -12.04
CA ALA A 97 -9.16 -16.82 -10.81
C ALA A 97 -9.03 -18.31 -10.45
N THR A 98 -8.74 -18.60 -9.18
CA THR A 98 -8.57 -19.96 -8.68
C THR A 98 -9.23 -20.15 -7.32
N GLN A 99 -9.22 -21.38 -6.82
CA GLN A 99 -9.44 -21.70 -5.41
C GLN A 99 -8.12 -22.12 -4.77
N VAL A 100 -7.82 -21.55 -3.62
CA VAL A 100 -6.66 -21.88 -2.80
C VAL A 100 -7.15 -22.75 -1.66
N ASP A 101 -6.57 -23.94 -1.54
CA ASP A 101 -6.78 -24.81 -0.39
C ASP A 101 -5.92 -24.31 0.78
N ALA A 102 -6.58 -23.81 1.81
CA ALA A 102 -5.99 -23.31 3.04
C ALA A 102 -6.39 -24.15 4.26
N SER A 103 -6.80 -25.41 4.02
CA SER A 103 -7.29 -26.32 5.05
C SER A 103 -6.24 -26.59 6.13
N GLN A 104 -6.68 -26.61 7.39
CA GLN A 104 -5.85 -26.94 8.56
C GLN A 104 -6.59 -27.88 9.52
N ASP A 105 -5.86 -28.77 10.18
CA ASP A 105 -6.34 -29.59 11.31
C ASP A 105 -7.71 -30.27 11.12
N GLY A 106 -7.97 -30.76 9.89
CA GLY A 106 -9.21 -31.46 9.55
C GLY A 106 -10.40 -30.58 9.18
N GLU A 107 -10.24 -29.26 9.18
CA GLU A 107 -11.20 -28.30 8.63
C GLU A 107 -10.85 -27.99 7.17
N THR A 108 -11.80 -28.23 6.26
CA THR A 108 -11.64 -27.89 4.85
C THR A 108 -11.95 -26.41 4.62
N ILE A 109 -10.94 -25.66 4.19
CA ILE A 109 -11.05 -24.22 3.92
C ILE A 109 -10.62 -23.96 2.47
N LEU A 110 -11.59 -23.72 1.60
CA LEU A 110 -11.36 -23.30 0.21
C LEU A 110 -11.62 -21.80 0.07
N VAL A 111 -10.61 -21.07 -0.38
CA VAL A 111 -10.66 -19.60 -0.48
C VAL A 111 -10.54 -19.20 -1.93
N GLN A 112 -11.36 -18.23 -2.37
CA GLN A 112 -11.17 -17.64 -3.69
C GLN A 112 -9.83 -16.90 -3.74
N GLY A 113 -9.05 -17.19 -4.78
CA GLY A 113 -7.76 -16.55 -5.03
C GLY A 113 -7.58 -16.18 -6.50
N GLU A 114 -6.43 -15.61 -6.78
CA GLU A 114 -6.00 -15.26 -8.13
C GLU A 114 -4.54 -15.69 -8.30
N ILE A 115 -4.24 -16.39 -9.39
CA ILE A 115 -2.86 -16.68 -9.80
C ILE A 115 -2.46 -15.59 -10.78
N VAL A 116 -1.38 -14.88 -10.44
CA VAL A 116 -0.78 -13.86 -11.28
C VAL A 116 0.56 -14.40 -11.79
N GLY A 117 0.61 -14.74 -13.07
CA GLY A 117 1.85 -15.08 -13.74
C GLY A 117 2.77 -13.87 -13.81
N VAL A 118 4.06 -14.09 -13.55
CA VAL A 118 5.12 -13.08 -13.63
C VAL A 118 6.24 -13.58 -14.53
N ASP A 119 6.90 -12.66 -15.22
CA ASP A 119 8.13 -12.97 -15.94
C ASP A 119 9.30 -12.93 -14.96
N VAL A 120 10.07 -14.02 -14.89
CA VAL A 120 11.22 -14.16 -14.01
C VAL A 120 12.54 -14.22 -14.79
N ALA A 121 12.47 -14.13 -16.12
CA ALA A 121 13.65 -14.02 -16.96
C ALA A 121 14.41 -12.72 -16.65
N GLU A 122 15.74 -12.75 -16.82
CA GLU A 122 16.62 -11.58 -16.63
C GLU A 122 16.51 -10.94 -15.23
N GLY A 123 16.11 -11.72 -14.22
CA GLY A 123 15.91 -11.25 -12.85
C GLY A 123 14.60 -10.49 -12.62
N GLY A 124 13.60 -10.66 -13.49
CA GLY A 124 12.27 -10.09 -13.35
C GLY A 124 11.47 -10.58 -12.11
N PRO A 125 10.26 -10.04 -11.87
CA PRO A 125 9.57 -9.05 -12.71
C PRO A 125 10.21 -7.66 -12.59
N HIS A 126 10.22 -6.91 -13.68
CA HIS A 126 10.75 -5.54 -13.75
C HIS A 126 9.66 -4.51 -13.47
N ILE A 127 8.42 -4.74 -13.90
CA ILE A 127 7.25 -3.90 -13.62
C ILE A 127 6.40 -4.55 -12.52
N ASN A 128 5.87 -3.75 -11.58
CA ASN A 128 5.05 -4.22 -10.47
C ASN A 128 5.76 -5.36 -9.71
N GLN A 129 6.92 -5.02 -9.18
CA GLN A 129 7.84 -5.88 -8.45
C GLN A 129 7.23 -6.36 -7.13
N LEU A 130 7.78 -7.45 -6.63
CA LEU A 130 7.30 -8.09 -5.41
C LEU A 130 8.22 -7.76 -4.23
N TYR A 131 7.62 -7.24 -3.15
CA TYR A 131 8.33 -7.08 -1.89
C TYR A 131 8.27 -8.36 -1.06
N ARG A 132 9.44 -8.93 -0.79
CA ARG A 132 9.56 -10.14 0.02
C ARG A 132 9.45 -9.85 1.51
N ASN A 133 8.47 -10.49 2.17
CA ASN A 133 8.41 -10.50 3.63
C ASN A 133 9.19 -11.68 4.25
N GLN A 134 8.95 -12.91 3.76
CA GLN A 134 9.58 -14.15 4.22
C GLN A 134 9.93 -15.04 3.01
N GLY A 135 10.74 -16.09 3.24
CA GLY A 135 11.17 -17.01 2.18
C GLY A 135 12.22 -16.39 1.25
N ARG A 136 12.13 -16.70 -0.05
CA ARG A 136 12.99 -16.15 -1.11
C ARG A 136 12.16 -15.51 -2.22
N ASN A 137 12.78 -14.62 -2.99
CA ASN A 137 12.19 -14.13 -4.24
C ASN A 137 12.35 -15.16 -5.35
N PHE A 138 11.65 -14.92 -6.46
CA PHE A 138 11.85 -15.67 -7.69
C PHE A 138 13.28 -15.49 -8.22
N THR A 139 13.75 -16.53 -8.89
CA THR A 139 14.97 -16.57 -9.69
C THR A 139 14.62 -17.08 -11.08
N GLU A 140 15.50 -16.89 -12.06
CA GLU A 140 15.31 -17.41 -13.42
C GLU A 140 15.05 -18.93 -13.44
N ASP A 141 15.67 -19.67 -12.52
CA ASP A 141 15.50 -21.13 -12.37
C ASP A 141 14.05 -21.54 -11.99
N ASP A 142 13.22 -20.60 -11.52
CA ASP A 142 11.82 -20.87 -11.20
C ASP A 142 10.91 -20.83 -12.44
N ASN A 143 11.44 -20.45 -13.60
CA ASN A 143 10.64 -20.38 -14.82
C ASN A 143 10.04 -21.75 -15.18
N GLY A 144 8.71 -21.80 -15.29
CA GLY A 144 7.96 -23.02 -15.53
C GLY A 144 7.90 -24.01 -14.35
N GLN A 145 8.44 -23.63 -13.18
CA GLN A 145 8.37 -24.45 -11.96
C GLN A 145 7.12 -24.13 -11.14
N ASN A 146 6.69 -25.08 -10.30
CA ASN A 146 5.58 -24.90 -9.37
C ASN A 146 6.02 -24.13 -8.12
N VAL A 147 6.50 -22.90 -8.31
CA VAL A 147 6.92 -21.99 -7.24
C VAL A 147 5.99 -20.78 -7.25
N ALA A 148 5.51 -20.38 -6.07
CA ALA A 148 4.62 -19.24 -5.93
C ALA A 148 5.03 -18.38 -4.73
N ILE A 149 4.78 -17.08 -4.83
CA ILE A 149 4.83 -16.16 -3.70
C ILE A 149 3.39 -15.85 -3.30
N VAL A 150 3.07 -16.09 -2.04
CA VAL A 150 1.73 -15.88 -1.48
C VAL A 150 1.67 -14.51 -0.80
N GLU A 151 0.54 -13.80 -0.94
CA GLU A 151 0.34 -12.52 -0.26
C GLU A 151 0.46 -12.69 1.26
N TYR A 152 1.22 -11.79 1.89
CA TYR A 152 1.64 -11.94 3.27
C TYR A 152 0.45 -12.00 4.25
N LYS A 153 -0.56 -11.15 4.10
CA LYS A 153 -1.71 -11.15 5.01
C LYS A 153 -2.58 -12.38 4.81
N PHE A 154 -2.73 -12.88 3.58
CA PHE A 154 -3.39 -14.13 3.29
C PHE A 154 -2.67 -15.30 3.97
N ALA A 155 -1.36 -15.43 3.73
CA ALA A 155 -0.55 -16.47 4.36
C ALA A 155 -0.62 -16.41 5.89
N LYS A 156 -0.53 -15.20 6.46
CA LYS A 156 -0.63 -15.00 7.91
C LYS A 156 -2.02 -15.31 8.47
N HIS A 157 -3.09 -14.96 7.75
CA HIS A 157 -4.46 -15.17 8.21
C HIS A 157 -4.79 -16.66 8.30
N TYR A 158 -4.33 -17.45 7.32
CA TYR A 158 -4.53 -18.88 7.26
C TYR A 158 -3.31 -19.68 7.75
N ASP A 159 -2.41 -19.07 8.53
CA ASP A 159 -1.18 -19.68 9.08
C ASP A 159 -0.42 -20.61 8.11
N LEU A 160 -0.30 -20.19 6.85
CA LEU A 160 0.37 -20.95 5.79
C LEU A 160 1.89 -20.91 5.99
N LYS A 161 2.53 -22.07 5.88
CA LYS A 161 3.98 -22.20 6.01
C LYS A 161 4.69 -21.92 4.67
N PRO A 162 5.86 -21.26 4.67
CA PRO A 162 6.67 -21.04 3.47
C PRO A 162 7.22 -22.32 2.86
#